data_AF-A0A1M5YEQ8-F1
#
_entry.id   AF-A0A1M5YEQ8-F1
#
_cell.length_a   1.000
_cell.length_b   1.000
_cell.length_c   1.000
_cell.angle_alpha   90.00
_cell.angle_beta   90.00
_cell.angle_gamma   90.00
#
_symmetry.space_group_name_H-M   'P 1'
#
loop_
_entity.id
_entity.type
_entity.pdbx_description
1 polymer ?
#
loop_
_entity_poly.entity_id
_entity_poly.type
_entity_poly.pdbx_seq_one_letter_code
_entity_poly.pdbx_strand_id
1 'polypeptide(L)'
;MPSGPAISTLNPEDLELVKTSFGDEQIQQRQWQLQAEPQLTQGSLQIRTERSQVPMLEEDRLRKVLEQFAGSPRAAAQEPEYPKPEPVAAPSATPARPEADAEASDATQPEPPAQSPDNPVEASGETPTDTPTEHR
;
A
#
# COMPACT_ATOMS: atom_id res chain seq x y z
N MET A 1 -6.50 34.50 21.42
CA MET A 1 -5.62 35.38 20.62
C MET A 1 -6.03 35.21 19.17
N PRO A 2 -6.45 36.27 18.46
CA PRO A 2 -6.63 36.17 17.01
C PRO A 2 -5.26 35.85 16.39
N SER A 3 -5.17 34.76 15.64
CA SER A 3 -3.97 34.49 14.84
C SER A 3 -3.84 35.61 13.81
N GLY A 4 -2.65 36.21 13.71
CA GLY A 4 -2.35 37.19 12.67
C GLY A 4 -2.55 36.61 11.26
N PRO A 5 -2.46 37.46 10.21
CA PRO A 5 -2.68 37.02 8.84
C PRO A 5 -1.81 35.81 8.50
N ALA A 6 -2.43 34.78 7.95
CA ALA A 6 -1.74 33.58 7.52
C ALA A 6 -1.47 33.67 6.02
N ILE A 7 -0.20 33.58 5.65
CA ILE A 7 0.24 33.47 4.27
C ILE A 7 0.25 31.97 3.93
N SER A 8 -0.54 31.56 2.96
CA SER A 8 -0.54 30.20 2.44
C SER A 8 0.13 30.19 1.06
N THR A 9 1.26 29.52 0.95
CA THR A 9 1.98 29.31 -0.32
C THR A 9 1.60 27.95 -0.87
N LEU A 10 1.11 27.89 -2.11
CA LEU A 10 0.59 26.67 -2.73
C LEU A 10 0.82 26.67 -4.24
N ASN A 11 0.64 25.51 -4.89
CA ASN A 11 0.68 25.41 -6.34
C ASN A 11 -0.41 26.31 -6.99
N PRO A 12 -0.17 26.90 -8.18
CA PRO A 12 -1.17 27.70 -8.89
C PRO A 12 -2.50 26.98 -9.14
N GLU A 13 -2.50 25.69 -9.43
CA GLU A 13 -3.75 24.93 -9.66
C GLU A 13 -4.58 24.82 -8.38
N ASP A 14 -3.91 24.57 -7.25
CA ASP A 14 -4.57 24.53 -5.93
C ASP A 14 -5.07 25.92 -5.51
N LEU A 15 -4.38 27.00 -5.93
CA LEU A 15 -4.80 28.37 -5.63
C LEU A 15 -6.13 28.71 -6.29
N GLU A 16 -6.31 28.30 -7.54
CA GLU A 16 -7.59 28.45 -8.24
C GLU A 16 -8.70 27.62 -7.58
N LEU A 17 -8.37 26.39 -7.14
CA LEU A 17 -9.32 25.53 -6.43
C LEU A 17 -9.76 26.15 -5.10
N VAL A 18 -8.83 26.71 -4.31
CA VAL A 18 -9.14 27.37 -3.05
C VAL A 18 -10.03 28.60 -3.27
N LYS A 19 -9.71 29.44 -4.26
CA LYS A 19 -10.53 30.59 -4.62
C LYS A 19 -11.95 30.18 -5.04
N THR A 20 -12.06 29.14 -5.86
CA THR A 20 -13.36 28.63 -6.32
C THR A 20 -14.17 28.02 -5.17
N SER A 21 -13.51 27.34 -4.24
CA SER A 21 -14.18 26.62 -3.14
C SER A 21 -14.61 27.52 -1.98
N PHE A 22 -13.75 28.47 -1.59
CA PHE A 22 -14.02 29.35 -0.45
C PHE A 22 -14.60 30.70 -0.87
N GLY A 23 -14.31 31.18 -2.07
CA GLY A 23 -14.64 32.52 -2.53
C GLY A 23 -13.74 33.60 -1.92
N ASP A 24 -13.59 34.72 -2.63
CA ASP A 24 -12.71 35.82 -2.21
C ASP A 24 -13.15 36.46 -0.88
N GLU A 25 -14.46 36.44 -0.58
CA GLU A 25 -15.01 37.05 0.65
C GLU A 25 -14.56 36.32 1.92
N GLN A 26 -14.52 34.97 1.89
CA GLN A 26 -14.04 34.15 3.02
C GLN A 26 -12.53 34.29 3.20
N ILE A 27 -11.78 34.32 2.09
CA ILE A 27 -10.32 34.51 2.11
C ILE A 27 -9.99 35.85 2.76
N GLN A 28 -10.72 36.91 2.39
CA GLN A 28 -10.54 38.24 2.95
C GLN A 28 -10.97 38.33 4.42
N GLN A 29 -12.11 37.73 4.79
CA GLN A 29 -12.60 37.71 6.18
C GLN A 29 -11.62 36.99 7.11
N ARG A 30 -10.98 35.93 6.63
CA ARG A 30 -9.96 35.15 7.38
C ARG A 30 -8.56 35.74 7.29
N GLN A 31 -8.39 36.84 6.55
CA GLN A 31 -7.11 37.50 6.30
C GLN A 31 -6.04 36.52 5.78
N TRP A 32 -6.45 35.58 4.94
CA TRP A 32 -5.55 34.63 4.29
C TRP A 32 -4.92 35.29 3.07
N GLN A 33 -3.59 35.28 3.02
CA GLN A 33 -2.84 35.75 1.85
C GLN A 33 -2.40 34.52 1.07
N LEU A 34 -2.95 34.33 -0.14
CA LEU A 34 -2.60 33.19 -1.00
C LEU A 34 -1.47 33.59 -1.94
N GLN A 35 -0.41 32.79 -1.99
CA GLN A 35 0.73 32.97 -2.88
C GLN A 35 0.92 31.74 -3.75
N ALA A 36 0.98 31.93 -5.06
CA ALA A 36 1.30 30.86 -6.01
C ALA A 36 2.81 30.58 -6.02
N GLU A 37 3.18 29.31 -5.90
CA GLU A 37 4.55 28.83 -6.03
C GLU A 37 4.57 27.64 -7.00
N PRO A 38 4.96 27.85 -8.28
CA PRO A 38 4.95 26.79 -9.29
C PRO A 38 5.93 25.65 -9.02
N GLN A 39 6.94 25.88 -8.17
CA GLN A 39 7.90 24.85 -7.77
C GLN A 39 7.34 23.90 -6.71
N LEU A 40 6.21 24.25 -6.10
CA LEU A 40 5.57 23.42 -5.11
C LEU A 40 4.70 22.36 -5.79
N THR A 41 4.82 21.12 -5.33
CA THR A 41 3.99 20.01 -5.83
C THR A 41 2.52 20.26 -5.55
N GLN A 42 1.66 19.83 -6.48
CA GLN A 42 0.21 19.92 -6.35
C GLN A 42 -0.27 19.12 -5.13
N GLY A 43 -1.06 19.75 -4.26
CA GLY A 43 -1.53 19.17 -3.00
C GLY A 43 -0.61 19.42 -1.80
N SER A 44 0.59 19.97 -2.04
CA SER A 44 1.46 20.51 -1.00
C SER A 44 1.18 22.00 -0.78
N LEU A 45 1.29 22.46 0.47
CA LEU A 45 1.20 23.88 0.80
C LEU A 45 2.11 24.23 1.98
N GLN A 46 2.39 25.51 2.14
CA GLN A 46 3.14 26.02 3.27
C GLN A 46 2.36 27.14 3.95
N ILE A 47 2.13 26.99 5.26
CA ILE A 47 1.44 27.99 6.06
C ILE A 47 2.48 28.80 6.81
N ARG A 48 2.60 30.08 6.48
CA ARG A 48 3.45 31.04 7.19
C ARG A 48 2.57 32.02 7.95
N THR A 49 2.71 31.99 9.26
CA THR A 49 2.14 32.97 10.21
C THR A 49 3.27 33.85 10.73
N GLU A 50 2.93 34.91 11.47
CA GLU A 50 3.94 35.80 12.11
C GLU A 50 4.95 35.06 12.99
N ARG A 51 4.54 33.92 13.55
CA ARG A 51 5.32 33.19 14.57
C ARG A 51 5.90 31.87 14.10
N SER A 52 5.46 31.38 12.95
CA SER A 52 5.81 30.02 12.51
C SER A 52 5.55 29.85 11.04
N GLN A 53 6.40 29.05 10.41
CA GLN A 53 6.19 28.51 9.08
C GLN A 53 6.08 26.99 9.21
N VAL A 54 4.97 26.44 8.73
CA VAL A 54 4.70 25.01 8.75
C VAL A 54 4.58 24.53 7.31
N PRO A 55 5.57 23.77 6.81
CA PRO A 55 5.42 23.07 5.54
C PRO A 55 4.44 21.91 5.73
N MET A 56 3.45 21.83 4.85
CA MET A 56 2.48 20.73 4.75
C MET A 56 2.65 20.07 3.40
N LEU A 57 3.71 19.27 3.28
CA LEU A 57 4.00 18.50 2.08
C LEU A 57 3.13 17.25 2.02
N GLU A 58 2.63 16.91 0.84
CA GLU A 58 1.79 15.72 0.63
C GLU A 58 2.48 14.42 1.07
N GLU A 59 3.79 14.27 0.79
CA GLU A 59 4.56 13.08 1.14
C GLU A 59 4.72 12.93 2.64
N ASP A 60 4.97 14.03 3.35
CA ASP A 60 5.09 14.04 4.82
C ASP A 60 3.76 13.65 5.47
N ARG A 61 2.65 14.19 4.93
CA ARG A 61 1.30 13.82 5.39
C ARG A 61 1.02 12.35 5.15
N LEU A 62 1.34 11.83 3.96
CA LEU A 62 1.13 10.43 3.62
C LEU A 62 1.96 9.51 4.53
N ARG A 63 3.24 9.81 4.73
CA ARG A 63 4.13 9.06 5.63
C ARG A 63 3.57 9.03 7.05
N LYS A 64 3.19 10.18 7.61
CA LYS A 64 2.60 10.26 8.95
C LYS A 64 1.33 9.43 9.10
N VAL A 65 0.45 9.45 8.09
CA VAL A 65 -0.78 8.66 8.10
C VAL A 65 -0.46 7.16 8.07
N LEU A 66 0.47 6.74 7.22
CA LEU A 66 0.88 5.33 7.10
C LEU A 66 1.62 4.84 8.36
N GLU A 67 2.49 5.66 8.95
CA GLU A 67 3.17 5.37 10.20
C GLU A 67 2.18 5.22 11.35
N GLN A 68 1.20 6.13 11.46
CA GLN A 68 0.14 6.03 12.46
C GLN A 68 -0.69 4.75 12.27
N PHE A 69 -0.96 4.37 11.01
CA PHE A 69 -1.69 3.15 10.70
C PHE A 69 -0.89 1.88 11.06
N ALA A 70 0.36 1.77 10.63
CA ALA A 70 1.21 0.61 10.90
C ALA A 70 1.61 0.50 12.38
N GLY A 71 1.81 1.64 13.04
CA GLY A 71 2.20 1.73 14.45
C GLY A 71 1.05 1.54 15.43
N SER A 72 -0.21 1.53 14.96
CA SER A 72 -1.38 1.24 15.78
C SER A 72 -1.83 -0.20 15.50
N PRO A 73 -1.30 -1.21 16.23
CA PRO A 73 -1.78 -2.58 16.09
C PRO A 73 -3.28 -2.58 16.29
N ARG A 74 -4.00 -3.02 15.25
CA ARG A 74 -5.45 -3.15 15.29
C ARG A 74 -5.79 -3.92 16.57
N ALA A 75 -6.66 -3.35 17.41
CA ALA A 75 -7.23 -4.10 18.52
C ALA A 75 -7.69 -5.46 17.97
N ALA A 76 -7.44 -6.54 18.71
CA ALA A 76 -7.87 -7.88 18.33
C ALA A 76 -9.26 -7.76 17.75
N ALA A 77 -9.42 -8.17 16.48
CA ALA A 77 -10.68 -7.99 15.78
C ALA A 77 -11.78 -8.47 16.73
N GLN A 78 -12.71 -7.58 17.06
CA GLN A 78 -13.96 -8.02 17.67
C GLN A 78 -14.67 -8.76 16.56
N GLU A 79 -14.28 -10.02 16.42
CA GLU A 79 -14.97 -10.96 15.55
C GLU A 79 -16.37 -11.05 16.16
N PRO A 80 -17.41 -10.55 15.47
CA PRO A 80 -18.76 -10.83 15.93
C PRO A 80 -18.88 -12.34 16.02
N GLU A 81 -19.61 -12.84 17.01
CA GLU A 81 -19.83 -14.28 17.16
C GLU A 81 -20.56 -14.77 15.90
N TYR A 82 -19.79 -15.22 14.91
CA TYR A 82 -20.33 -15.80 13.71
C TYR A 82 -21.04 -17.07 14.15
N PRO A 83 -22.30 -17.27 13.74
CA PRO A 83 -22.92 -18.56 13.93
C PRO A 83 -22.03 -19.57 13.23
N LYS A 84 -21.33 -20.40 14.03
CA LYS A 84 -20.60 -21.55 13.53
C LYS A 84 -21.61 -22.36 12.73
N PRO A 85 -21.44 -22.54 11.41
CA PRO A 85 -22.40 -23.32 10.65
C PRO A 85 -22.45 -24.71 11.29
N GLU A 86 -23.60 -25.06 11.85
CA GLU A 86 -23.86 -26.44 12.22
C GLU A 86 -23.68 -27.28 10.95
N PRO A 87 -23.07 -28.48 11.05
CA PRO A 87 -22.98 -29.37 9.91
C PRO A 87 -24.41 -29.71 9.49
N VAL A 88 -24.93 -28.99 8.49
CA VAL A 88 -26.08 -29.44 7.72
C VAL A 88 -25.67 -30.79 7.16
N ALA A 89 -26.34 -31.84 7.62
CA ALA A 89 -26.11 -33.21 7.19
C ALA A 89 -25.94 -33.20 5.67
N ALA A 90 -24.79 -33.69 5.19
CA ALA A 90 -24.54 -33.81 3.77
C ALA A 90 -25.78 -34.45 3.11
N PRO A 91 -26.35 -33.88 2.04
CA PRO A 91 -27.45 -34.53 1.34
C PRO A 91 -26.95 -35.88 0.84
N SER A 92 -27.33 -36.94 1.56
CA SER A 92 -27.14 -38.32 1.15
C SER A 92 -28.16 -38.60 0.06
N ALA A 93 -27.80 -38.30 -1.19
CA ALA A 93 -28.48 -38.85 -2.35
C ALA A 93 -27.54 -38.76 -3.55
N THR A 94 -26.78 -39.83 -3.79
CA THR A 94 -26.28 -40.15 -5.13
C THR A 94 -27.50 -40.42 -6.01
N PRO A 95 -27.79 -39.64 -7.07
CA PRO A 95 -28.66 -40.13 -8.13
C PRO A 95 -27.81 -41.07 -8.97
N ALA A 96 -28.19 -42.36 -8.96
CA ALA A 96 -27.62 -43.36 -9.85
C ALA A 96 -27.69 -42.87 -11.31
N ARG A 97 -26.53 -42.75 -11.97
CA ARG A 97 -26.41 -42.47 -13.40
C ARG A 97 -26.75 -43.77 -14.15
N PRO A 98 -27.75 -43.82 -15.04
CA PRO A 98 -27.94 -44.99 -15.88
C PRO A 98 -26.80 -45.05 -16.90
N GLU A 99 -26.14 -46.21 -16.96
CA GLU A 99 -25.17 -46.54 -18.00
C GLU A 99 -25.92 -46.73 -19.33
N ALA A 100 -25.46 -46.05 -20.38
CA ALA A 100 -25.74 -46.40 -21.77
C ALA A 100 -24.51 -46.05 -22.63
N ASP A 101 -24.15 -47.03 -23.44
CA ASP A 101 -22.92 -47.30 -24.17
C ASP A 101 -22.38 -46.21 -25.13
N ALA A 102 -21.04 -46.21 -25.21
CA ALA A 102 -20.14 -46.07 -26.37
C ALA A 102 -20.58 -45.29 -27.62
N GLU A 103 -19.75 -44.34 -28.08
CA GLU A 103 -18.83 -44.60 -29.22
C GLU A 103 -17.77 -43.49 -29.41
N ALA A 104 -16.52 -43.94 -29.62
CA ALA A 104 -15.38 -43.38 -30.37
C ALA A 104 -15.06 -41.86 -30.27
N SER A 105 -13.97 -41.48 -29.60
CA SER A 105 -12.59 -41.35 -30.16
C SER A 105 -12.38 -40.12 -31.05
N ASP A 106 -11.70 -39.10 -30.52
CA ASP A 106 -10.49 -38.60 -31.17
C ASP A 106 -9.56 -37.94 -30.13
N ALA A 107 -8.29 -38.26 -30.26
CA ALA A 107 -7.23 -37.95 -29.32
C ALA A 107 -6.59 -36.60 -29.66
N THR A 108 -6.28 -35.79 -28.64
CA THR A 108 -4.96 -35.17 -28.46
C THR A 108 -4.92 -34.47 -27.11
N GLN A 109 -4.24 -35.11 -26.17
CA GLN A 109 -3.79 -34.56 -24.90
C GLN A 109 -2.33 -34.15 -25.11
N PRO A 110 -1.94 -32.87 -24.93
CA PRO A 110 -0.52 -32.56 -24.80
C PRO A 110 -0.06 -33.02 -23.41
N GLU A 111 0.85 -33.99 -23.40
CA GLU A 111 1.64 -34.42 -22.24
C GLU A 111 2.28 -33.22 -21.52
N PRO A 112 2.12 -33.08 -20.20
CA PRO A 112 3.13 -32.50 -19.34
C PRO A 112 4.06 -33.63 -18.87
N PRO A 113 5.37 -33.64 -19.22
CA PRO A 113 6.26 -34.66 -18.69
C PRO A 113 6.37 -34.52 -17.17
N ALA A 114 6.14 -35.65 -16.50
CA ALA A 114 6.30 -35.85 -15.07
C ALA A 114 7.77 -35.65 -14.65
N GLN A 115 8.00 -34.85 -13.60
CA GLN A 115 8.59 -35.26 -12.31
C GLN A 115 9.46 -36.55 -12.35
N SER A 116 10.72 -36.63 -11.90
CA SER A 116 11.41 -35.97 -10.77
C SER A 116 12.95 -36.25 -10.86
N PRO A 117 13.68 -36.45 -9.75
CA PRO A 117 14.85 -35.70 -9.30
C PRO A 117 16.20 -36.30 -9.73
N ASP A 118 17.26 -35.51 -9.85
CA ASP A 118 18.61 -36.06 -9.69
C ASP A 118 19.59 -34.97 -9.25
N ASN A 119 20.17 -35.19 -8.08
CA ASN A 119 21.21 -34.38 -7.47
C ASN A 119 22.52 -35.15 -7.60
N PRO A 120 23.58 -34.61 -8.25
CA PRO A 120 24.91 -35.13 -8.08
C PRO A 120 25.66 -34.29 -7.03
N VAL A 121 25.93 -34.96 -5.93
CA VAL A 121 26.93 -34.64 -4.92
C VAL A 121 28.34 -34.90 -5.47
N GLU A 122 29.32 -34.13 -4.96
CA GLU A 122 30.78 -34.37 -4.93
C GLU A 122 31.66 -34.02 -6.15
N ALA A 123 32.52 -33.01 -5.96
CA ALA A 123 33.96 -33.18 -6.15
C ALA A 123 34.74 -32.26 -5.19
N SER A 124 35.51 -32.93 -4.33
CA SER A 124 36.36 -32.52 -3.22
C SER A 124 37.55 -31.59 -3.54
N GLY A 125 38.13 -31.04 -2.46
CA GLY A 125 39.51 -30.55 -2.37
C GLY A 125 39.64 -29.03 -2.52
N GLU A 126 40.35 -28.25 -1.70
CA GLU A 126 41.34 -28.53 -0.67
C GLU A 126 41.58 -27.17 0.05
N THR A 127 41.68 -27.15 1.37
CA THR A 127 42.32 -26.04 2.10
C THR A 127 43.83 -26.05 1.82
N PRO A 128 44.51 -24.89 1.79
CA PRO A 128 45.24 -24.53 3.01
C PRO A 128 45.33 -23.02 3.32
N THR A 129 45.31 -22.76 4.63
CA THR A 129 46.13 -21.82 5.41
C THR A 129 47.30 -21.16 4.67
N ASP A 130 47.43 -19.84 4.75
CA ASP A 130 48.71 -19.20 5.13
C ASP A 130 48.48 -17.79 5.69
N THR A 131 48.86 -17.58 6.95
CA THR A 131 49.12 -16.28 7.57
C THR A 131 50.63 -16.11 7.62
N PRO A 132 51.18 -14.95 7.22
CA PRO A 132 52.17 -14.27 8.07
C PRO A 132 52.02 -12.73 8.03
N THR A 133 51.90 -12.05 9.19
CA THR A 133 53.01 -11.42 9.94
C THR A 133 53.15 -9.92 9.67
N GLU A 134 52.81 -9.14 10.71
CA GLU A 134 53.54 -7.99 11.27
C GLU A 134 54.50 -7.19 10.36
N HIS A 135 54.21 -5.89 10.18
CA HIS A 135 55.11 -4.77 10.49
C HIS A 135 54.45 -3.43 10.10
N ARG A 136 54.11 -2.59 11.10
CA ARG A 136 54.64 -1.22 11.24
C ARG A 136 54.14 -0.57 12.53
#